data_AF-A0A914XGQ9-F1
#
_entry.id   AF-A0A914XGQ9-F1
#
_cell.length_a   1.000
_cell.length_b   1.000
_cell.length_c   1.000
_cell.angle_alpha   90.00
_cell.angle_beta   90.00
_cell.angle_gamma   90.00
#
_symmetry.space_group_name_H-M   'P 1'
#
loop_
_entity.id
_entity.type
_entity.pdbx_description
1 polymer ?
#
loop_
_entity_poly.entity_id
_entity_poly.type
_entity_poly.pdbx_seq_one_letter_code
_entity_poly.pdbx_strand_id
1 'polypeptide(L)'
;MAQDALPTEFDVIVLGTGLPESIVASACARSGLSVLHLDSNDYYGSTWASFHLKSIGEWADEQMKDSNGTDGNPTADFSHHLLPGERLELVHPARRKVIKNVQHSWHVENAPQPPAAEVTEEKTTATVGEPNDSVEQSSTAAVESPTVPQETQSAPTDAKDPQTTTVPSAETAVPRWTRDRVEKDWRRFNLDLAPKVLRARGPMVQILCQSEVSRYAEFKCVDRFLCSGDHGNLHQVPCSRAEIFQTDAIGVMDKRRLMKFLTFAL
;
A
#
# COMPACT_ATOMS: atom_id res chain seq x y z
N MET A 1 39.27 0.99 4.05
CA MET A 1 37.93 0.53 3.63
C MET A 1 38.06 0.11 2.18
N ALA A 2 37.64 -1.11 1.83
CA ALA A 2 37.58 -1.48 0.42
C ALA A 2 36.53 -0.60 -0.26
N GLN A 3 36.78 -0.19 -1.50
CA GLN A 3 35.79 0.58 -2.26
C GLN A 3 34.71 -0.39 -2.75
N ASP A 4 33.44 -0.06 -2.49
CA ASP A 4 32.27 -0.79 -2.99
C ASP A 4 32.10 -0.58 -4.51
N ALA A 5 33.08 -1.06 -5.28
CA ALA A 5 33.06 -1.03 -6.73
C ALA A 5 32.08 -2.09 -7.23
N LEU A 6 31.14 -1.68 -8.09
CA LEU A 6 30.23 -2.60 -8.74
C LEU A 6 31.02 -3.60 -9.61
N PRO A 7 30.79 -4.92 -9.50
CA PRO A 7 31.39 -5.90 -10.41
C PRO A 7 31.07 -5.60 -11.88
N THR A 8 31.98 -5.98 -12.77
CA THR A 8 31.85 -5.74 -14.22
C THR A 8 31.17 -6.89 -14.96
N GLU A 9 31.01 -8.05 -14.33
CA GLU A 9 30.49 -9.28 -14.93
C GLU A 9 29.41 -9.90 -14.03
N PHE A 10 28.31 -10.33 -14.63
CA PHE A 10 27.19 -11.02 -13.99
C PHE A 10 26.59 -12.03 -14.98
N ASP A 11 26.06 -13.15 -14.48
CA ASP A 11 25.37 -14.14 -15.30
C ASP A 11 24.01 -13.63 -15.81
N VAL A 12 23.33 -12.79 -15.01
CA VAL A 12 22.01 -12.24 -15.33
C VAL A 12 21.93 -10.77 -14.90
N ILE A 13 21.49 -9.90 -15.81
CA ILE A 13 21.09 -8.52 -15.50
C ILE A 13 19.57 -8.42 -15.65
N VAL A 14 18.89 -7.95 -14.61
CA VAL A 14 17.43 -7.77 -14.56
C VAL A 14 17.12 -6.29 -14.43
N LEU A 15 16.30 -5.77 -15.35
CA LEU A 15 15.90 -4.36 -15.40
C LEU A 15 14.43 -4.20 -14.97
N GLY A 16 14.20 -3.43 -13.91
CA GLY A 16 12.92 -3.26 -13.23
C GLY A 16 12.75 -4.24 -12.07
N THR A 17 12.14 -3.77 -10.97
CA THR A 17 11.87 -4.54 -9.74
C THR A 17 10.39 -4.88 -9.57
N GLY A 18 9.65 -4.99 -10.67
CA GLY A 18 8.27 -5.49 -10.64
C GLY A 18 8.19 -6.93 -10.15
N LEU A 19 6.96 -7.41 -9.91
CA LEU A 19 6.74 -8.77 -9.40
C LEU A 19 7.31 -9.87 -10.33
N PRO A 20 7.09 -9.85 -11.66
CA PRO A 20 7.68 -10.84 -12.56
C PRO A 20 9.22 -10.83 -12.52
N GLU A 21 9.82 -9.64 -12.59
CA GLU A 21 11.26 -9.42 -12.64
C GLU A 21 11.92 -9.92 -11.35
N SER A 22 11.32 -9.61 -10.20
CA SER A 22 11.80 -10.05 -8.88
C SER A 22 11.70 -11.55 -8.67
N ILE A 23 10.66 -12.21 -9.21
CA ILE A 23 10.54 -13.67 -9.18
C ILE A 23 11.65 -14.32 -10.02
N VAL A 24 11.95 -13.77 -11.21
CA VAL A 24 13.03 -14.26 -12.09
C VAL A 24 14.41 -14.03 -11.44
N ALA A 25 14.68 -12.82 -10.94
CA ALA A 25 15.93 -12.48 -10.26
C ALA A 25 16.19 -13.42 -9.06
N SER A 26 15.16 -13.64 -8.22
CA SER A 26 15.23 -14.56 -7.09
C SER A 26 15.48 -16.01 -7.52
N ALA A 27 14.82 -16.49 -8.57
CA ALA A 27 15.01 -17.84 -9.10
C ALA A 27 16.43 -18.06 -9.68
N CYS A 28 16.97 -17.08 -10.40
CA CYS A 28 18.35 -17.12 -10.91
C CYS A 28 19.36 -17.14 -9.75
N ALA A 29 19.23 -16.24 -8.78
CA ALA A 29 20.11 -16.19 -7.60
C ALA A 29 20.04 -17.48 -6.77
N ARG A 30 18.83 -18.04 -6.57
CA ARG A 30 18.63 -19.33 -5.88
C ARG A 30 19.20 -20.52 -6.65
N SER A 31 19.42 -20.39 -7.95
CA SER A 31 20.09 -21.39 -8.80
C SER A 31 21.62 -21.25 -8.79
N GLY A 32 22.17 -20.30 -8.04
CA GLY A 32 23.62 -20.07 -7.92
C GLY A 32 24.20 -19.07 -8.94
N LEU A 33 23.36 -18.41 -9.74
CA LEU A 33 23.79 -17.39 -10.71
C LEU A 33 24.05 -16.05 -10.01
N SER A 34 25.04 -15.30 -10.49
CA SER A 34 25.26 -13.91 -10.12
C SER A 34 24.23 -13.01 -10.82
N VAL A 35 23.50 -12.21 -10.05
CA VAL A 35 22.39 -11.38 -10.54
C VAL A 35 22.62 -9.91 -10.19
N LEU A 36 22.61 -9.05 -11.22
CA LEU A 36 22.51 -7.60 -11.06
C LEU A 36 21.05 -7.20 -11.28
N HIS A 37 20.37 -6.77 -10.22
CA HIS A 37 18.97 -6.35 -10.28
C HIS A 37 18.87 -4.83 -10.11
N LEU A 38 18.40 -4.14 -11.15
CA LEU A 38 18.36 -2.68 -11.22
C LEU A 38 16.92 -2.18 -11.35
N ASP A 39 16.63 -0.98 -10.83
CA ASP A 39 15.46 -0.20 -11.20
C ASP A 39 15.89 1.21 -11.60
N SER A 40 15.07 1.90 -12.39
CA SER A 40 15.25 3.33 -12.69
C SER A 40 14.54 4.24 -11.68
N ASN A 41 13.63 3.67 -10.88
CA ASN A 41 12.94 4.35 -9.80
C ASN A 41 13.77 4.26 -8.50
N ASP A 42 13.54 5.18 -7.57
CA ASP A 42 14.09 5.15 -6.21
C ASP A 42 13.29 4.24 -5.25
N TYR A 43 12.25 3.57 -5.76
CA TYR A 43 11.38 2.63 -5.04
C TYR A 43 11.26 1.28 -5.77
N TYR A 44 10.96 0.23 -5.00
CA TYR A 44 10.73 -1.12 -5.53
C TYR A 44 9.32 -1.29 -6.12
N GLY A 45 9.18 -2.24 -7.05
CA GLY A 45 7.90 -2.71 -7.56
C GLY A 45 7.48 -2.10 -8.90
N SER A 46 8.03 -0.94 -9.31
CA SER A 46 7.63 -0.26 -10.56
C SER A 46 6.10 -0.10 -10.62
N THR A 47 5.43 -0.62 -11.66
CA THR A 47 3.95 -0.64 -11.78
C THR A 47 3.20 -1.46 -10.72
N TRP A 48 3.91 -2.23 -9.89
CA TRP A 48 3.38 -2.98 -8.74
C TRP A 48 3.65 -2.28 -7.40
N ALA A 49 4.24 -1.09 -7.40
CA ALA A 49 4.58 -0.37 -6.19
C ALA A 49 3.33 0.01 -5.36
N SER A 50 3.55 0.10 -4.05
CA SER A 50 2.60 0.62 -3.07
C SER A 50 3.20 1.88 -2.44
N PHE A 51 2.42 2.94 -2.35
CA PHE A 51 2.89 4.24 -1.88
C PHE A 51 2.17 4.68 -0.61
N HIS A 52 2.87 5.41 0.25
CA HIS A 52 2.22 6.15 1.31
C HIS A 52 1.53 7.41 0.77
N LEU A 53 0.66 8.03 1.57
CA LEU A 53 -0.25 9.06 1.05
C LEU A 53 0.47 10.30 0.46
N LYS A 54 1.62 10.68 1.03
CA LYS A 54 2.45 11.77 0.49
C LYS A 54 3.08 11.42 -0.86
N SER A 55 3.75 10.27 -0.97
CA SER A 55 4.50 9.88 -2.18
C SER A 55 3.58 9.53 -3.35
N ILE A 56 2.36 9.05 -3.13
CA ILE A 56 1.42 8.83 -4.24
C ILE A 56 0.96 10.15 -4.88
N GLY A 57 0.90 11.25 -4.10
CA GLY A 57 0.65 12.59 -4.62
C GLY A 57 1.82 13.10 -5.46
N GLU A 58 3.04 12.99 -4.93
CA GLU A 58 4.29 13.38 -5.60
C GLU A 58 4.48 12.60 -6.91
N TRP A 59 4.32 11.28 -6.86
CA TRP A 59 4.32 10.39 -8.03
C TRP A 59 3.24 10.77 -9.05
N ALA A 60 2.03 11.11 -8.61
CA ALA A 60 0.95 11.50 -9.52
C ALA A 60 1.27 12.83 -10.23
N ASP A 61 1.86 13.80 -9.54
CA ASP A 61 2.31 15.07 -10.12
C ASP A 61 3.42 14.85 -11.17
N GLU A 62 4.35 13.93 -10.92
CA GLU A 62 5.39 13.54 -11.89
C GLU A 62 4.78 12.92 -13.15
N GLN A 63 3.84 11.97 -13.01
CA GLN A 63 3.14 11.39 -14.15
C GLN A 63 2.41 12.45 -14.99
N MET A 64 1.87 13.49 -14.36
CA MET A 64 1.24 14.63 -15.04
C MET A 64 2.27 15.52 -15.76
N LYS A 65 3.37 15.91 -15.10
CA LYS A 65 4.44 16.77 -15.68
C LYS A 65 5.04 16.15 -16.94
N ASP A 66 5.43 14.88 -16.86
CA ASP A 66 6.02 14.13 -17.98
C ASP A 66 5.03 13.89 -19.14
N SER A 67 3.78 14.32 -19.04
CA SER A 67 2.80 14.19 -20.14
C SER A 67 2.84 15.35 -21.12
N ASN A 68 3.55 16.44 -20.78
CA ASN A 68 3.67 17.67 -21.58
C ASN A 68 5.11 17.95 -22.08
N GLY A 69 6.08 17.07 -21.78
CA GLY A 69 7.50 17.26 -22.13
C GLY A 69 7.96 16.42 -23.32
N THR A 70 8.70 17.03 -24.24
CA THR A 70 9.51 16.32 -25.23
C THR A 70 10.64 15.54 -24.57
N ASP A 71 10.94 14.32 -25.05
CA ASP A 71 12.11 13.51 -24.66
C ASP A 71 13.43 14.25 -24.96
N GLY A 72 13.81 15.18 -24.08
CA GLY A 72 14.84 16.18 -24.31
C GLY A 72 16.11 16.01 -23.48
N ASN A 73 16.25 14.90 -22.74
CA ASN A 73 17.49 14.60 -22.05
C ASN A 73 18.48 14.04 -23.08
N PRO A 74 19.64 14.67 -23.34
CA PRO A 74 20.58 14.18 -24.34
C PRO A 74 21.09 12.80 -23.92
N THR A 75 20.78 11.77 -24.72
CA THR A 75 21.33 10.43 -24.51
C THR A 75 22.85 10.53 -24.48
N ALA A 76 23.48 10.09 -23.39
CA ALA A 76 24.93 10.03 -23.31
C ALA A 76 25.48 9.15 -24.45
N ASP A 77 26.56 9.59 -25.09
CA ASP A 77 27.14 8.87 -26.22
C ASP A 77 28.00 7.69 -25.76
N PHE A 78 27.39 6.50 -25.74
CA PHE A 78 28.07 5.24 -25.42
C PHE A 78 28.77 4.59 -26.63
N SER A 79 28.79 5.22 -27.81
CA SER A 79 29.33 4.62 -29.04
C SER A 79 30.81 4.24 -28.93
N HIS A 80 31.55 4.91 -28.05
CA HIS A 80 32.97 4.67 -27.80
C HIS A 80 33.27 3.41 -26.96
N HIS A 81 32.24 2.76 -26.40
CA HIS A 81 32.37 1.47 -25.70
C HIS A 81 32.13 0.26 -26.60
N LEU A 82 31.64 0.45 -27.84
CA LEU A 82 31.26 -0.64 -28.74
C LEU A 82 32.49 -1.31 -29.38
N LEU A 83 32.52 -2.64 -29.35
CA LEU A 83 33.50 -3.45 -30.07
C LEU A 83 33.08 -3.64 -31.54
N PRO A 84 34.01 -4.00 -32.45
CA PRO A 84 33.70 -4.22 -33.86
C PRO A 84 32.63 -5.30 -34.07
N GLY A 85 31.49 -4.90 -34.63
CA GLY A 85 30.33 -5.78 -34.88
C GLY A 85 29.20 -5.64 -33.86
N GLU A 86 29.41 -4.93 -32.74
CA GLU A 86 28.37 -4.63 -31.78
C GLU A 86 27.45 -3.49 -32.24
N ARG A 87 26.28 -3.39 -31.61
CA ARG A 87 25.28 -2.34 -31.83
C ARG A 87 24.72 -1.88 -30.49
N LEU A 88 24.71 -0.57 -30.28
CA LEU A 88 24.00 0.04 -29.16
C LEU A 88 22.48 -0.02 -29.39
N GLU A 89 21.77 -0.77 -28.56
CA GLU A 89 20.30 -0.76 -28.50
C GLU A 89 19.85 -0.03 -27.23
N LEU A 90 19.17 1.11 -27.40
CA LEU A 90 18.78 1.98 -26.30
C LEU A 90 17.49 1.48 -25.61
N VAL A 91 17.69 0.59 -24.63
CA VAL A 91 16.64 0.18 -23.68
C VAL A 91 16.36 1.35 -22.72
N HIS A 92 15.36 2.16 -23.04
CA HIS A 92 14.91 3.27 -22.19
C HIS A 92 13.66 2.84 -21.42
N PRO A 93 13.72 2.57 -20.09
CA PRO A 93 12.57 2.09 -19.33
C PRO A 93 11.35 3.01 -19.44
N ALA A 94 11.58 4.33 -19.46
CA ALA A 94 10.51 5.33 -19.54
C ALA A 94 9.96 5.58 -20.97
N ARG A 95 10.50 4.96 -22.05
CA ARG A 95 9.96 5.17 -23.43
C ARG A 95 8.54 4.64 -23.63
N ARG A 96 8.01 3.87 -22.66
CA ARG A 96 6.65 3.36 -22.70
C ARG A 96 5.91 3.72 -21.43
N LYS A 97 5.42 4.97 -21.36
CA LYS A 97 4.40 5.39 -20.39
C LYS A 97 3.17 4.48 -20.47
N VAL A 98 3.15 3.49 -19.58
CA VAL A 98 2.05 2.53 -19.38
C VAL A 98 0.90 3.14 -18.58
N ILE A 99 1.20 4.14 -17.74
CA ILE A 99 0.22 4.88 -16.95
C ILE A 99 -0.05 6.23 -17.62
N LYS A 100 -1.34 6.59 -17.74
CA LYS A 100 -1.85 7.77 -18.46
C LYS A 100 -3.12 8.26 -17.76
N ASN A 101 -3.53 9.50 -18.06
CA ASN A 101 -4.77 10.10 -17.53
C ASN A 101 -4.84 10.12 -16.00
N VAL A 102 -3.68 10.29 -15.33
CA VAL A 102 -3.62 10.40 -13.87
C VAL A 102 -4.33 11.68 -13.43
N GLN A 103 -5.20 11.56 -12.43
CA GLN A 103 -5.94 12.65 -11.80
C GLN A 103 -6.04 12.34 -10.31
N HIS A 104 -5.97 13.36 -9.46
CA HIS A 104 -6.25 13.23 -8.03
C HIS A 104 -7.06 14.45 -7.53
N SER A 105 -7.87 14.25 -6.49
CA SER A 105 -8.67 15.31 -5.87
C SER A 105 -8.96 14.99 -4.39
N TRP A 106 -9.03 16.03 -3.56
CA TRP A 106 -9.44 15.91 -2.17
C TRP A 106 -10.94 16.19 -2.03
N HIS A 107 -11.64 15.33 -1.28
CA HIS A 107 -13.09 15.44 -1.02
C HIS A 107 -13.42 15.64 0.47
N VAL A 108 -12.41 15.67 1.35
CA VAL A 108 -12.56 16.02 2.77
C VAL A 108 -12.21 17.49 2.97
N GLU A 109 -12.97 18.15 3.83
CA GLU A 109 -12.69 19.53 4.25
C GLU A 109 -11.40 19.61 5.07
N ASN A 110 -10.74 20.77 5.02
CA ASN A 110 -9.71 21.13 6.00
C ASN A 110 -10.36 21.30 7.37
N ALA A 111 -9.61 21.10 8.45
CA ALA A 111 -10.10 21.41 9.79
C ALA A 111 -10.43 22.91 9.90
N PRO A 112 -11.44 23.30 10.71
CA PRO A 112 -11.65 24.69 11.05
C PRO A 112 -10.36 25.27 11.66
N GLN A 113 -9.80 26.32 11.06
CA GLN A 113 -8.68 27.02 11.67
C GLN A 113 -9.12 27.55 13.04
N PRO A 114 -8.29 27.41 14.10
CA PRO A 114 -8.55 28.13 15.34
C PRO A 114 -8.60 29.64 15.02
N PRO A 115 -9.44 30.42 15.72
CA PRO A 115 -9.49 31.86 15.52
C PRO A 115 -8.08 32.45 15.71
N ALA A 116 -7.68 33.32 14.80
CA ALA A 116 -6.33 33.89 14.79
C ALA A 116 -6.03 34.54 16.15
N ALA A 117 -4.99 34.07 16.82
CA ALA A 117 -4.47 34.76 18.00
C ALA A 117 -4.00 36.15 17.57
N GLU A 118 -4.47 37.19 18.26
CA GLU A 118 -4.03 38.55 18.01
C GLU A 118 -2.52 38.65 18.23
N VAL A 119 -1.78 38.99 17.17
CA VAL A 119 -0.33 39.21 17.25
C VAL A 119 -0.11 40.48 18.06
N THR A 120 0.20 40.31 19.34
CA THR A 120 0.67 41.41 20.19
C THR A 120 2.14 41.68 19.83
N GLU A 121 2.43 42.87 19.30
CA GLU A 121 3.79 43.26 18.92
C GLU A 121 4.70 43.46 20.15
N GLU A 122 5.38 42.41 20.60
CA GLU A 122 6.53 42.58 21.50
C GLU A 122 7.79 42.96 20.72
N LYS A 123 8.06 44.27 20.74
CA LYS A 123 9.24 44.90 20.17
C LYS A 123 10.49 44.59 21.00
N THR A 124 11.32 43.66 20.54
CA THR A 124 12.66 43.42 21.13
C THR A 124 13.78 43.57 20.10
N THR A 125 14.87 44.20 20.54
CA THR A 125 15.95 44.76 19.72
C THR A 125 16.90 43.69 19.16
N ALA A 126 17.45 43.93 17.97
CA ALA A 126 18.36 43.01 17.29
C ALA A 126 19.72 42.82 18.00
N THR A 127 20.23 41.59 17.96
CA THR A 127 21.68 41.29 17.92
C THR A 127 21.93 40.19 16.89
N VAL A 128 23.09 40.26 16.23
CA VAL A 128 23.46 39.42 15.08
C VAL A 128 24.22 38.18 15.53
N GLY A 129 23.88 37.02 14.95
CA GLY A 129 24.64 35.78 15.07
C GLY A 129 24.32 34.85 13.90
N GLU A 130 25.35 34.51 13.11
CA GLU A 130 25.25 33.61 11.95
C GLU A 130 25.14 32.13 12.38
N PRO A 131 24.69 31.23 11.47
CA PRO A 131 24.24 29.89 11.85
C PRO A 131 25.39 28.95 12.15
N ASN A 132 25.13 27.91 12.94
CA ASN A 132 26.01 26.74 12.98
C ASN A 132 25.21 25.46 12.78
N ASP A 133 25.73 24.64 11.87
CA ASP A 133 25.22 23.36 11.42
C ASP A 133 25.47 22.28 12.49
N SER A 134 24.55 21.32 12.66
CA SER A 134 24.75 20.15 13.53
C SER A 134 23.79 19.02 13.19
N VAL A 135 24.37 17.94 12.68
CA VAL A 135 23.73 16.68 12.29
C VAL A 135 23.74 15.68 13.47
N GLU A 136 22.58 15.13 13.83
CA GLU A 136 22.45 13.86 14.57
C GLU A 136 21.26 13.09 13.98
N GLN A 137 21.44 12.03 13.18
CA GLN A 137 21.90 10.66 13.51
C GLN A 137 21.06 9.89 14.53
N SER A 138 20.19 9.04 13.97
CA SER A 138 19.74 7.71 14.42
C SER A 138 20.24 7.17 15.77
N SER A 139 19.30 6.66 16.58
CA SER A 139 19.57 5.48 17.41
C SER A 139 18.36 4.55 17.53
N THR A 140 18.67 3.25 17.61
CA THR A 140 17.75 2.11 17.75
C THR A 140 17.60 1.68 19.20
N ALA A 141 16.42 1.21 19.61
CA ALA A 141 16.29 0.26 20.73
C ALA A 141 14.99 -0.56 20.64
N ALA A 142 14.96 -1.71 21.30
CA ALA A 142 13.95 -2.75 21.17
C ALA A 142 13.11 -2.94 22.45
N VAL A 143 11.90 -3.48 22.26
CA VAL A 143 11.17 -4.45 23.14
C VAL A 143 11.10 -4.16 24.66
N GLU A 144 9.87 -4.01 25.18
CA GLU A 144 9.32 -4.91 26.22
C GLU A 144 7.81 -4.69 26.49
N SER A 145 7.14 -5.72 27.01
CA SER A 145 5.80 -5.69 27.63
C SER A 145 5.83 -6.57 28.88
N PRO A 146 5.21 -6.17 30.00
CA PRO A 146 3.96 -6.81 30.46
C PRO A 146 2.99 -5.76 31.09
N THR A 147 1.88 -6.02 31.81
CA THR A 147 1.30 -7.23 32.44
C THR A 147 -0.23 -7.13 32.50
N VAL A 148 -0.94 -8.23 32.81
CA VAL A 148 -2.39 -8.30 33.09
C VAL A 148 -2.64 -8.56 34.59
N PRO A 149 -3.69 -7.98 35.19
CA PRO A 149 -4.44 -8.60 36.30
C PRO A 149 -5.95 -8.70 35.93
N GLN A 150 -6.49 -9.90 35.68
CA GLN A 150 -6.93 -10.94 36.63
C GLN A 150 -8.32 -10.65 37.27
N GLU A 151 -9.27 -11.54 37.00
CA GLU A 151 -10.68 -11.44 37.38
C GLU A 151 -10.93 -11.74 38.87
N THR A 152 -12.00 -11.17 39.44
CA THR A 152 -12.62 -11.67 40.68
C THR A 152 -14.13 -11.71 40.52
N GLN A 153 -14.73 -12.88 40.79
CA GLN A 153 -16.16 -13.13 40.61
C GLN A 153 -16.96 -12.70 41.84
N SER A 154 -18.17 -12.19 41.65
CA SER A 154 -19.20 -12.05 42.70
C SER A 154 -20.59 -12.11 42.07
N ALA A 155 -21.49 -12.91 42.65
CA ALA A 155 -22.82 -13.19 42.11
C ALA A 155 -23.84 -12.07 42.40
N PRO A 156 -24.89 -11.92 41.58
CA PRO A 156 -25.97 -10.96 41.83
C PRO A 156 -27.10 -11.57 42.68
N THR A 157 -27.78 -10.71 43.45
CA THR A 157 -29.02 -11.01 44.19
C THR A 157 -30.16 -10.11 43.69
N ASP A 158 -31.40 -10.56 43.79
CA ASP A 158 -32.55 -10.02 43.06
C ASP A 158 -33.05 -8.60 43.39
N ALA A 159 -33.46 -7.92 42.31
CA ALA A 159 -34.66 -7.08 42.13
C ALA A 159 -34.97 -5.88 43.06
N LYS A 160 -34.96 -4.67 42.46
CA LYS A 160 -36.16 -3.79 42.37
C LYS A 160 -35.97 -2.63 41.38
N ASP A 161 -36.92 -2.52 40.46
CA ASP A 161 -37.14 -1.39 39.53
C ASP A 161 -38.26 -0.46 40.09
N PRO A 162 -38.55 0.72 39.49
CA PRO A 162 -37.72 1.51 38.58
C PRO A 162 -37.61 3.00 39.01
N GLN A 163 -36.54 3.69 38.60
CA GLN A 163 -36.61 5.15 38.47
C GLN A 163 -35.81 5.67 37.28
N THR A 164 -36.54 6.28 36.35
CA THR A 164 -36.07 6.72 35.03
C THR A 164 -35.09 7.88 35.15
N THR A 165 -33.82 7.58 35.38
CA THR A 165 -32.74 8.55 35.26
C THR A 165 -32.28 8.53 33.81
N THR A 166 -32.74 9.47 32.99
CA THR A 166 -32.24 9.67 31.63
C THR A 166 -30.81 10.19 31.69
N VAL A 167 -29.85 9.26 31.82
CA VAL A 167 -28.45 9.55 31.54
C VAL A 167 -28.36 9.91 30.06
N PRO A 168 -27.86 11.09 29.68
CA PRO A 168 -27.62 11.38 28.27
C PRO A 168 -26.53 10.42 27.80
N SER A 169 -26.94 9.43 26.99
CA SER A 169 -26.00 8.57 26.29
C SER A 169 -25.13 9.47 25.42
N ALA A 170 -23.88 9.68 25.85
CA ALA A 170 -22.91 10.40 25.04
C ALA A 170 -22.66 9.56 23.79
N GLU A 171 -23.36 9.90 22.70
CA GLU A 171 -23.02 9.44 21.37
C GLU A 171 -21.54 9.76 21.17
N THR A 172 -20.69 8.73 21.15
CA THR A 172 -19.28 8.88 20.86
C THR A 172 -19.16 9.36 19.42
N ALA A 173 -19.11 10.68 19.26
CA ALA A 173 -19.09 11.37 17.99
C ALA A 173 -17.99 10.76 17.11
N VAL A 174 -18.41 10.06 16.05
CA VAL A 174 -17.47 9.39 15.14
C VAL A 174 -16.52 10.46 14.62
N PRO A 175 -15.21 10.39 14.92
CA PRO A 175 -14.33 11.53 14.75
C PRO A 175 -14.21 11.83 13.25
N ARG A 176 -14.71 13.01 12.85
CA ARG A 176 -14.79 13.47 11.45
C ARG A 176 -13.42 13.32 10.78
N TRP A 177 -13.43 12.89 9.52
CA TRP A 177 -12.23 12.89 8.69
C TRP A 177 -12.03 14.31 8.14
N THR A 178 -10.90 14.92 8.48
CA THR A 178 -10.44 16.19 7.91
C THR A 178 -9.14 15.94 7.14
N ARG A 179 -8.83 16.83 6.19
CA ARG A 179 -7.57 16.75 5.43
C ARG A 179 -6.35 16.70 6.35
N ASP A 180 -6.24 17.60 7.32
CA ASP A 180 -5.08 17.70 8.23
C ASP A 180 -4.87 16.42 9.05
N ARG A 181 -5.95 15.74 9.43
CA ARG A 181 -5.89 14.46 10.16
C ARG A 181 -5.39 13.33 9.25
N VAL A 182 -5.89 13.28 8.01
CA VAL A 182 -5.46 12.29 7.01
C VAL A 182 -3.99 12.52 6.61
N GLU A 183 -3.58 13.77 6.42
CA GLU A 183 -2.21 14.15 6.13
C GLU A 183 -1.27 13.90 7.31
N LYS A 184 -1.70 14.11 8.56
CA LYS A 184 -0.90 13.75 9.75
C LYS A 184 -0.62 12.25 9.84
N ASP A 185 -1.60 11.42 9.47
CA ASP A 185 -1.51 9.96 9.50
C ASP A 185 -0.91 9.35 8.21
N TRP A 186 -0.25 10.13 7.35
CA TRP A 186 0.18 9.72 6.00
C TRP A 186 0.96 8.40 5.91
N ARG A 187 1.77 8.06 6.93
CA ARG A 187 2.55 6.80 7.02
C ARG A 187 1.72 5.55 7.26
N ARG A 188 0.45 5.69 7.65
CA ARG A 188 -0.46 4.57 7.92
C ARG A 188 -1.11 4.01 6.65
N PHE A 189 -0.90 4.68 5.52
CA PHE A 189 -1.42 4.29 4.21
C PHE A 189 -0.36 3.54 3.43
N ASN A 190 -0.77 2.47 2.75
CA ASN A 190 -0.06 1.86 1.64
C ASN A 190 -1.10 1.70 0.52
N LEU A 191 -0.86 2.36 -0.61
CA LEU A 191 -1.80 2.53 -1.72
C LEU A 191 -1.18 1.90 -2.97
N ASP A 192 -1.71 0.75 -3.37
CA ASP A 192 -1.20 -0.02 -4.50
C ASP A 192 -1.53 0.65 -5.84
N LEU A 193 -0.55 0.76 -6.74
CA LEU A 193 -0.83 1.09 -8.15
C LEU A 193 -1.60 -0.04 -8.87
N ALA A 194 -1.44 -1.27 -8.42
CA ALA A 194 -1.99 -2.47 -9.05
C ALA A 194 -2.71 -3.37 -8.03
N PRO A 195 -3.85 -2.93 -7.45
CA PRO A 195 -4.57 -3.68 -6.42
C PRO A 195 -5.00 -5.07 -6.92
N LYS A 196 -4.65 -6.12 -6.17
CA LYS A 196 -4.92 -7.53 -6.52
C LYS A 196 -5.23 -8.34 -5.27
N VAL A 197 -6.01 -9.41 -5.44
CA VAL A 197 -6.28 -10.40 -4.39
C VAL A 197 -5.56 -11.71 -4.71
N LEU A 198 -4.94 -12.31 -3.69
CA LEU A 198 -4.26 -13.60 -3.81
C LEU A 198 -5.27 -14.74 -3.63
N ARG A 199 -5.35 -15.65 -4.61
CA ARG A 199 -6.17 -16.87 -4.49
C ARG A 199 -5.57 -17.79 -3.42
N ALA A 200 -6.33 -18.12 -2.38
CA ALA A 200 -5.91 -19.03 -1.29
C ALA A 200 -5.36 -20.38 -1.77
N ARG A 201 -5.83 -20.88 -2.93
CA ARG A 201 -5.23 -22.01 -3.66
C ARG A 201 -4.93 -21.61 -5.11
N GLY A 202 -3.65 -21.50 -5.44
CA GLY A 202 -3.16 -21.22 -6.79
C GLY A 202 -1.62 -21.21 -6.87
N PRO A 203 -1.03 -21.11 -8.08
CA PRO A 203 0.41 -21.23 -8.29
C PRO A 203 1.25 -20.24 -7.49
N MET A 204 0.80 -18.99 -7.34
CA MET A 204 1.51 -17.96 -6.58
C MET A 204 1.69 -18.34 -5.10
N VAL A 205 0.64 -18.87 -4.45
CA VAL A 205 0.74 -19.35 -3.05
C VAL A 205 1.71 -20.54 -2.96
N GLN A 206 1.67 -21.46 -3.92
CA GLN A 206 2.58 -22.60 -3.96
C GLN A 206 4.05 -22.14 -4.07
N ILE A 207 4.35 -21.18 -4.96
CA ILE A 207 5.68 -20.60 -5.12
C ILE A 207 6.13 -19.88 -3.84
N LEU A 208 5.27 -19.05 -3.22
CA LEU A 208 5.59 -18.34 -1.97
C LEU A 208 5.97 -19.30 -0.83
N CYS A 209 5.27 -20.43 -0.70
CA CYS A 209 5.60 -21.46 0.29
C CYS A 209 6.88 -22.23 -0.08
N GLN A 210 7.04 -22.66 -1.34
CA GLN A 210 8.18 -23.47 -1.80
C GLN A 210 9.51 -22.70 -1.82
N SER A 211 9.46 -21.39 -2.07
CA SER A 211 10.62 -20.49 -2.04
C SER A 211 10.94 -19.96 -0.64
N GLU A 212 10.10 -20.26 0.36
CA GLU A 212 10.13 -19.70 1.73
C GLU A 212 9.90 -18.18 1.83
N VAL A 213 9.60 -17.51 0.70
CA VAL A 213 9.29 -16.06 0.64
C VAL A 213 8.05 -15.69 1.44
N SER A 214 7.15 -16.65 1.72
CA SER A 214 6.02 -16.45 2.64
C SER A 214 6.41 -16.04 4.06
N ARG A 215 7.70 -16.08 4.44
CA ARG A 215 8.20 -15.54 5.72
C ARG A 215 8.28 -14.02 5.77
N TYR A 216 8.25 -13.34 4.61
CA TYR A 216 8.41 -11.89 4.51
C TYR A 216 7.08 -11.12 4.42
N ALA A 217 5.94 -11.82 4.46
CA ALA A 217 4.61 -11.20 4.32
C ALA A 217 3.56 -11.93 5.17
N GLU A 218 2.66 -11.15 5.76
CA GLU A 218 1.45 -11.65 6.43
C GLU A 218 0.24 -11.48 5.52
N PHE A 219 -0.79 -12.31 5.71
CA PHE A 219 -1.98 -12.32 4.84
C PHE A 219 -3.26 -12.19 5.67
N LYS A 220 -4.15 -11.31 5.22
CA LYS A 220 -5.53 -11.24 5.71
C LYS A 220 -6.49 -11.81 4.66
N CYS A 221 -7.49 -12.57 5.10
CA CYS A 221 -8.56 -13.08 4.24
C CYS A 221 -9.50 -11.97 3.73
N VAL A 222 -10.08 -12.17 2.55
CA VAL A 222 -11.17 -11.33 2.04
C VAL A 222 -12.45 -11.73 2.76
N ASP A 223 -12.95 -10.85 3.63
CA ASP A 223 -14.07 -11.15 4.54
C ASP A 223 -15.44 -11.22 3.83
N ARG A 224 -15.63 -10.48 2.73
CA ARG A 224 -16.91 -10.37 2.01
C ARG A 224 -16.72 -10.17 0.50
N PHE A 225 -17.59 -10.79 -0.29
CA PHE A 225 -17.76 -10.52 -1.72
C PHE A 225 -19.06 -9.76 -1.93
N LEU A 226 -19.05 -8.72 -2.77
CA LEU A 226 -20.21 -7.88 -3.05
C LEU A 226 -20.52 -7.88 -4.55
N CYS A 227 -21.81 -7.85 -4.91
CA CYS A 227 -22.28 -7.59 -6.26
C CYS A 227 -23.17 -6.33 -6.29
N SER A 228 -23.20 -5.62 -7.42
CA SER A 228 -24.19 -4.58 -7.66
C SER A 228 -25.50 -5.24 -8.07
N GLY A 229 -26.58 -4.93 -7.34
CA GLY A 229 -27.95 -5.21 -7.73
C GLY A 229 -28.58 -4.02 -8.44
N ASP A 230 -29.92 -4.03 -8.48
CA ASP A 230 -30.70 -2.99 -9.13
C ASP A 230 -30.47 -1.61 -8.48
N HIS A 231 -30.50 -0.57 -9.32
CA HIS A 231 -30.28 0.83 -8.95
C HIS A 231 -28.94 1.14 -8.24
N GLY A 232 -27.93 0.25 -8.36
CA GLY A 232 -26.59 0.46 -7.80
C GLY A 232 -26.44 0.06 -6.33
N ASN A 233 -27.43 -0.64 -5.76
CA ASN A 233 -27.33 -1.17 -4.40
C ASN A 233 -26.29 -2.30 -4.33
N LEU A 234 -25.48 -2.34 -3.27
CA LEU A 234 -24.49 -3.41 -3.06
C LEU A 234 -25.08 -4.52 -2.18
N HIS A 235 -25.02 -5.76 -2.68
CA HIS A 235 -25.49 -6.94 -1.98
C HIS A 235 -24.33 -7.90 -1.71
N GLN A 236 -24.33 -8.55 -0.54
CA GLN A 236 -23.33 -9.58 -0.22
C GLN A 236 -23.62 -10.87 -0.99
N VAL A 237 -22.60 -11.39 -1.68
CA VAL A 237 -22.66 -12.65 -2.42
C VAL A 237 -22.51 -13.81 -1.42
N PRO A 238 -23.48 -14.75 -1.35
CA PRO A 238 -23.36 -15.96 -0.52
C PRO A 238 -22.15 -16.79 -0.92
N CYS A 239 -21.25 -17.05 0.04
CA CYS A 239 -20.01 -17.79 -0.18
C CYS A 239 -19.98 -19.16 0.51
N SER A 240 -20.99 -19.48 1.32
CA SER A 240 -21.19 -20.81 1.90
C SER A 240 -22.57 -21.39 1.56
N ARG A 241 -22.69 -22.73 1.67
CA ARG A 241 -23.98 -23.42 1.53
C ARG A 241 -25.01 -22.87 2.52
N ALA A 242 -24.61 -22.51 3.74
CA ALA A 242 -25.51 -21.93 4.74
C ALA A 242 -26.07 -20.57 4.28
N GLU A 243 -25.20 -19.66 3.83
CA GLU A 243 -25.61 -18.35 3.29
C GLU A 243 -26.51 -18.49 2.05
N ILE A 244 -26.24 -19.46 1.15
CA ILE A 244 -27.10 -19.74 -0.01
C ILE A 244 -28.52 -20.11 0.43
N PHE A 245 -28.68 -20.86 1.53
CA PHE A 245 -30.02 -21.17 2.05
C PHE A 245 -30.66 -20.00 2.81
N GLN A 246 -29.86 -19.18 3.52
CA GLN A 246 -30.34 -18.05 4.33
C GLN A 246 -30.69 -16.79 3.52
N THR A 247 -30.06 -16.53 2.37
CA THR A 247 -30.31 -15.30 1.61
C THR A 247 -31.69 -15.27 0.94
N ASP A 248 -32.40 -14.15 1.03
CA ASP A 248 -33.67 -13.96 0.28
C ASP A 248 -33.44 -13.45 -1.15
N ALA A 249 -32.20 -13.11 -1.52
CA ALA A 249 -31.85 -12.63 -2.86
C ALA A 249 -31.92 -13.71 -3.96
N ILE A 250 -32.17 -14.98 -3.62
CA ILE A 250 -32.24 -16.10 -4.56
C ILE A 250 -33.54 -16.88 -4.31
N GLY A 251 -34.34 -17.08 -5.36
CA GLY A 251 -35.56 -17.90 -5.27
C GLY A 251 -35.27 -19.37 -4.91
N VAL A 252 -36.18 -20.04 -4.21
CA VAL A 252 -35.97 -21.43 -3.72
C VAL A 252 -35.66 -22.42 -4.84
N MET A 253 -36.29 -22.27 -6.01
CA MET A 253 -35.99 -23.09 -7.19
C MET A 253 -34.57 -22.86 -7.72
N ASP A 254 -34.10 -21.63 -7.69
CA ASP A 254 -32.77 -21.26 -8.19
C ASP A 254 -31.68 -21.59 -7.18
N LYS A 255 -31.94 -21.52 -5.87
CA LYS A 255 -31.09 -22.15 -4.83
C LYS A 255 -30.88 -23.65 -5.13
N ARG A 256 -31.94 -24.38 -5.49
CA ARG A 256 -31.84 -25.81 -5.86
C ARG A 256 -31.04 -26.05 -7.15
N ARG A 257 -31.22 -25.20 -8.18
CA ARG A 257 -30.46 -25.27 -9.44
C ARG A 257 -28.98 -24.94 -9.22
N LEU A 258 -28.69 -23.87 -8.47
CA LEU A 258 -27.34 -23.45 -8.10
C LEU A 258 -26.61 -24.55 -7.33
N MET A 259 -27.23 -25.14 -6.30
CA MET A 259 -26.61 -26.25 -5.58
C MET A 259 -26.32 -27.45 -6.48
N LYS A 260 -27.22 -27.80 -7.41
CA LYS A 260 -26.95 -28.87 -8.40
C LYS A 260 -25.78 -28.53 -9.33
N PHE A 261 -25.66 -27.26 -9.75
CA PHE A 261 -24.56 -26.80 -10.59
C PHE A 261 -23.22 -26.80 -9.83
N LEU A 262 -23.18 -26.30 -8.60
CA LEU A 262 -21.99 -26.29 -7.76
C LEU A 262 -21.50 -27.73 -7.47
N THR A 263 -22.39 -28.68 -7.22
CA THR A 263 -22.04 -30.11 -7.05
C THR A 263 -21.58 -30.78 -8.35
N PHE A 264 -21.82 -30.19 -9.52
CA PHE A 264 -21.29 -30.67 -10.79
C PHE A 264 -19.93 -30.05 -11.15
N ALA A 265 -19.67 -28.82 -10.69
CA ALA A 265 -18.48 -28.04 -11.06
C ALA A 265 -17.32 -28.11 -10.06
N LEU A 266 -17.55 -28.64 -8.84
CA LEU A 266 -16.58 -28.82 -7.76
C LEU A 266 -16.23 -30.30 -7.55
#